data_AF-A0A843F313-F1
#
_entry.id   AF-A0A843F313-F1
#
_cell.length_a   1.000
_cell.length_b   1.000
_cell.length_c   1.000
_cell.angle_alpha   90.00
_cell.angle_beta   90.00
_cell.angle_gamma   90.00
#
_symmetry.space_group_name_H-M   'P 1'
#
loop_
_entity.id
_entity.type
_entity.pdbx_description
1 polymer ?
#
loop_
_entity_poly.entity_id
_entity_poly.type
_entity_poly.pdbx_seq_one_letter_code
_entity_poly.pdbx_strand_id
1 'polypeptide(L)'
;MGFLSRIFSSDGDEEFDEICVDREVLDAVIYYAKQSYPNEFLSFFDGEIIDKKLYINSLIFIPGETGATGAVVHTEMLPPTMKYWGSVHSHPGPSAQPSGAD
;
A
#
# COMPACT_ATOMS: atom_id res chain seq x y z
N MET A 1 31.66 -4.31 14.65
CA MET A 1 30.52 -4.08 13.74
C MET A 1 29.57 -3.11 14.41
N GLY A 2 29.43 -1.85 14.06
CA GLY A 2 30.12 -0.97 13.12
C GLY A 2 29.40 0.37 13.27
N PHE A 3 30.07 1.41 13.77
CA PHE A 3 29.44 2.72 14.01
C PHE A 3 28.75 3.30 12.76
N LEU A 4 29.17 2.83 11.58
CA LEU A 4 28.58 3.12 10.27
C LEU A 4 27.23 2.43 10.01
N SER A 5 26.95 1.25 10.58
CA SER A 5 25.64 0.59 10.38
C SER A 5 24.51 1.45 10.95
N ARG A 6 24.78 2.19 12.04
CA ARG A 6 23.82 3.07 12.71
C ARG A 6 23.57 4.40 11.99
N ILE A 7 24.43 4.75 11.02
CA ILE A 7 24.34 6.00 10.23
C ILE A 7 23.69 5.74 8.87
N PHE A 8 23.75 4.51 8.34
CA PHE A 8 23.12 4.09 7.08
C PHE A 8 21.78 3.36 7.22
N SER A 9 21.32 3.07 8.44
CA SER A 9 19.92 2.70 8.68
C SER A 9 19.05 3.96 8.55
N SER A 10 18.72 4.36 7.32
CA SER A 10 17.66 5.34 7.09
C SER A 10 16.35 4.77 7.60
N ASP A 11 15.73 5.49 8.54
CA ASP A 11 14.40 5.27 9.09
C ASP A 11 14.20 3.90 9.75
N GLY A 12 14.63 3.84 11.02
CA GLY A 12 14.49 2.75 11.98
C GLY A 12 13.66 1.56 11.52
N ASP A 13 14.35 0.43 11.36
CA ASP A 13 13.79 -0.91 11.10
C ASP A 13 12.68 -1.20 12.11
N GLU A 14 11.48 -0.76 11.76
CA GLU A 14 10.24 -0.94 12.49
C GLU A 14 9.89 -2.42 12.33
N GLU A 15 10.49 -3.24 13.20
CA GLU A 15 10.42 -4.69 13.14
C GLU A 15 9.04 -5.15 13.63
N PHE A 16 8.30 -5.81 12.73
CA PHE A 16 7.08 -6.53 13.05
C PHE A 16 7.18 -7.96 12.54
N ASP A 17 6.59 -8.89 13.29
CA ASP A 17 6.61 -10.33 13.00
C ASP A 17 5.28 -10.81 12.40
N GLU A 18 4.24 -9.96 12.46
CA GLU A 18 2.87 -10.25 12.04
C GLU A 18 2.22 -9.03 11.39
N ILE A 19 1.40 -9.24 10.37
CA ILE A 19 0.57 -8.22 9.72
C ILE A 19 -0.89 -8.58 9.95
N CYS A 20 -1.63 -7.66 10.55
CA CYS A 20 -3.07 -7.75 10.77
C CYS A 20 -3.76 -6.72 9.88
N VAL A 21 -4.66 -7.15 9.00
CA VAL A 21 -5.45 -6.25 8.15
C VAL A 21 -6.88 -6.22 8.66
N ASP A 22 -7.38 -5.03 8.96
CA ASP A 22 -8.76 -4.85 9.40
C ASP A 22 -9.73 -5.30 8.31
N ARG A 23 -10.80 -5.98 8.72
CA ARG A 23 -11.82 -6.45 7.78
C ARG A 23 -12.44 -5.29 6.99
N GLU A 24 -12.63 -4.15 7.64
CA GLU A 24 -13.18 -2.96 6.98
C GLU A 24 -12.27 -2.43 5.86
N VAL A 25 -10.95 -2.56 6.01
CA VAL A 25 -9.98 -2.23 4.94
C VAL A 25 -10.15 -3.19 3.76
N LEU A 26 -10.26 -4.49 4.02
CA LEU A 26 -10.48 -5.49 2.96
C LEU A 26 -11.81 -5.26 2.23
N ASP A 27 -12.87 -4.97 2.97
CA ASP A 27 -14.19 -4.66 2.40
C ASP A 27 -14.15 -3.37 1.56
N ALA A 28 -13.42 -2.35 2.03
CA ALA A 28 -13.19 -1.12 1.28
C ALA A 28 -12.41 -1.37 -0.03
N VAL A 29 -11.33 -2.16 0.01
CA VAL A 29 -10.56 -2.54 -1.20
C VAL A 29 -11.47 -3.20 -2.23
N ILE A 30 -12.31 -4.16 -1.81
CA ILE A 30 -13.25 -4.84 -2.70
C ILE A 30 -14.30 -3.87 -3.24
N TYR A 31 -14.81 -2.96 -2.40
CA TYR A 31 -15.76 -1.94 -2.79
C TYR A 31 -15.18 -1.03 -3.88
N TYR A 32 -14.01 -0.43 -3.65
CA TYR A 32 -13.38 0.47 -4.61
C TYR A 32 -12.96 -0.23 -5.89
N ALA A 33 -12.47 -1.47 -5.82
CA ALA A 33 -12.20 -2.28 -7.01
C ALA A 33 -13.46 -2.44 -7.89
N LYS A 34 -14.63 -2.67 -7.28
CA LYS A 34 -15.90 -2.77 -8.03
C LYS A 34 -16.37 -1.42 -8.57
N GLN A 35 -16.16 -0.34 -7.83
CA GLN A 35 -16.55 1.01 -8.28
C GLN A 35 -15.66 1.53 -9.41
N SER A 36 -14.39 1.11 -9.45
CA SER A 36 -13.46 1.52 -10.50
C SER A 36 -13.64 0.75 -11.81
N TYR A 37 -14.34 -0.39 -11.81
CA TYR A 37 -14.59 -1.17 -13.02
C TYR A 37 -15.20 -0.30 -14.15
N PRO A 38 -14.65 -0.34 -15.38
CA PRO A 38 -13.70 -1.32 -15.92
C PRO A 38 -12.21 -0.97 -15.74
N ASN A 39 -11.89 0.10 -15.02
CA ASN A 39 -10.51 0.51 -14.76
C ASN A 39 -9.96 -0.19 -13.51
N GLU A 40 -8.65 -0.19 -13.39
CA GLU A 40 -7.95 -0.56 -12.17
C GLU A 40 -8.27 0.43 -11.04
N PHE A 41 -8.18 -0.08 -9.83
CA PHE A 41 -8.21 0.68 -8.58
C PHE A 41 -6.80 0.64 -8.03
N LEU A 42 -6.30 1.71 -7.40
CA LEU A 42 -5.02 1.72 -6.72
C LEU A 42 -5.09 2.57 -5.45
N SER A 43 -4.51 2.08 -4.36
CA SER A 43 -4.38 2.78 -3.08
C SER A 43 -3.15 2.26 -2.31
N PHE A 44 -2.78 2.94 -1.23
CA PHE A 44 -1.74 2.49 -0.30
C PHE A 44 -2.32 2.10 1.04
N PHE A 45 -1.69 1.18 1.74
CA PHE A 45 -2.07 0.82 3.10
C PHE A 45 -1.46 1.78 4.11
N ASP A 46 -2.28 2.23 5.06
CA ASP A 46 -1.83 2.94 6.25
C ASP A 46 -2.10 2.11 7.50
N GLY A 47 -1.27 2.32 8.51
CA GLY A 47 -1.25 1.48 9.68
C GLY A 47 -0.18 1.85 10.69
N GLU A 48 -0.26 1.18 11.83
CA GLU A 48 0.62 1.40 12.97
C GLU A 48 1.16 0.09 13.52
N ILE A 49 2.34 0.14 14.13
CA ILE A 49 2.95 -1.01 14.77
C ILE A 49 2.67 -0.96 16.27
N ILE A 50 2.03 -2.01 16.78
CA ILE A 50 1.74 -2.19 18.20
C ILE A 50 2.24 -3.58 18.58
N ASP A 51 3.10 -3.68 19.60
CA ASP A 51 3.63 -4.95 20.11
C ASP A 51 4.22 -5.88 19.02
N LYS A 52 5.04 -5.32 18.11
CA LYS A 52 5.63 -6.03 16.95
C LYS A 52 4.60 -6.59 15.95
N LYS A 53 3.39 -6.05 15.93
CA LYS A 53 2.39 -6.35 14.91
C LYS A 53 2.05 -5.10 14.13
N LEU A 54 2.08 -5.19 12.81
CA LEU A 54 1.62 -4.13 11.93
C LEU A 54 0.11 -4.25 11.73
N TYR A 55 -0.64 -3.26 12.19
CA TYR A 55 -2.09 -3.16 12.00
C TYR A 55 -2.40 -2.24 10.84
N ILE A 56 -2.89 -2.80 9.74
CA ILE A 56 -3.40 -2.06 8.59
C ILE A 56 -4.87 -1.75 8.83
N ASN A 57 -5.16 -0.49 9.10
CA ASN A 57 -6.49 -0.02 9.53
C ASN A 57 -7.11 1.01 8.58
N SER A 58 -6.37 1.49 7.58
CA SER A 58 -6.87 2.48 6.64
C SER A 58 -6.18 2.45 5.27
N LEU A 59 -6.76 3.20 4.33
CA LEU A 59 -6.31 3.33 2.96
C LEU A 59 -5.94 4.79 2.67
N ILE A 60 -4.83 4.99 1.97
CA ILE A 60 -4.38 6.30 1.49
C ILE A 60 -4.72 6.41 0.01
N PHE A 61 -5.34 7.52 -0.35
CA PHE A 61 -5.65 7.88 -1.73
C PHE A 61 -4.82 9.10 -2.12
N ILE A 62 -4.09 8.98 -3.22
CA ILE A 62 -3.37 10.09 -3.83
C ILE A 62 -3.83 10.28 -5.28
N PRO A 63 -3.69 11.49 -5.84
CA PRO A 63 -3.98 11.72 -7.23
C PRO A 63 -3.17 10.79 -8.14
N GLY A 64 -3.84 10.27 -9.17
CA GLY A 64 -3.26 9.35 -10.13
C GLY A 64 -4.17 9.18 -11.34
N GLU A 65 -3.67 8.41 -12.30
CA GLU A 65 -4.38 8.05 -13.51
C GLU A 65 -4.65 6.54 -13.49
N THR A 66 -5.91 6.15 -13.69
CA THR A 66 -6.33 4.74 -13.70
C THR A 66 -6.90 4.37 -15.07
N GLY A 67 -6.50 3.23 -15.62
CA GLY A 67 -7.03 2.67 -16.85
C GLY A 67 -7.34 1.18 -16.71
N ALA A 68 -7.79 0.54 -17.79
CA ALA A 68 -8.20 -0.88 -17.77
C ALA A 68 -7.04 -1.89 -17.67
N THR A 69 -5.79 -1.45 -17.84
CA THR A 69 -4.58 -2.30 -17.88
C THR A 69 -3.44 -1.76 -17.02
N GLY A 70 -3.72 -0.77 -16.17
CA GLY A 70 -2.71 -0.15 -15.33
C GLY A 70 -3.24 1.06 -14.57
N ALA A 71 -2.57 1.39 -13.47
CA ALA A 71 -2.72 2.64 -12.75
C ALA A 71 -1.35 3.26 -12.46
N VAL A 72 -1.27 4.59 -12.54
CA VAL A 72 -0.08 5.37 -12.20
C VAL A 72 -0.43 6.34 -11.10
N VAL A 73 0.42 6.43 -10.08
CA VAL A 73 0.24 7.35 -8.97
C VAL A 73 1.45 8.25 -8.78
N HIS A 74 1.18 9.47 -8.36
CA HIS A 74 2.18 10.50 -8.13
C HIS A 74 2.67 10.46 -6.68
N THR A 75 3.56 9.51 -6.36
CA THR A 75 4.10 9.34 -5.00
C THR A 75 4.82 10.59 -4.47
N GLU A 76 5.30 11.46 -5.35
CA GLU A 76 5.86 12.78 -5.04
C GLU A 76 4.86 13.73 -4.38
N MET A 77 3.55 13.44 -4.45
CA MET A 77 2.50 14.19 -3.77
C MET A 77 2.26 13.73 -2.33
N LEU A 78 2.86 12.61 -1.90
CA LEU A 78 2.80 12.20 -0.50
C LEU A 78 3.63 13.16 0.36
N PRO A 79 3.12 13.58 1.55
CA PRO A 79 3.93 14.32 2.50
C PRO A 79 5.21 13.54 2.82
N PRO A 80 6.39 14.18 2.86
CA PRO A 80 7.66 13.48 3.08
C PRO A 80 7.74 12.69 4.40
N THR A 81 6.92 13.07 5.39
CA THR A 81 6.84 12.41 6.70
C THR A 81 5.77 11.33 6.77
N MET A 82 4.97 11.15 5.71
CA MET A 82 3.91 10.16 5.67
C MET A 82 4.51 8.78 5.39
N LYS A 83 4.29 7.86 6.33
CA LYS A 83 4.60 6.44 6.13
C LYS A 83 3.39 5.74 5.50
N TYR A 84 3.67 4.68 4.76
CA TYR A 84 2.66 3.77 4.22
C TYR A 84 3.27 2.36 4.12
N TRP A 85 2.41 1.35 4.12
CA TRP A 85 2.79 -0.06 4.25
C TRP A 85 2.42 -0.87 3.00
N GLY A 86 3.00 -0.46 1.87
CA GLY A 86 2.76 -1.08 0.56
C GLY A 86 1.52 -0.54 -0.15
N SER A 87 1.28 -1.07 -1.35
CA SER A 87 0.17 -0.70 -2.23
C SER A 87 -0.81 -1.85 -2.43
N VAL A 88 -2.01 -1.52 -2.89
CA VAL A 88 -3.02 -2.45 -3.33
C VAL A 88 -3.69 -1.91 -4.58
N HIS A 89 -3.88 -2.77 -5.57
CA HIS A 89 -4.63 -2.46 -6.78
C HIS A 89 -5.56 -3.61 -7.18
N SER A 90 -6.41 -3.35 -8.17
CA SER A 90 -7.32 -4.37 -8.72
C SER A 90 -7.02 -4.67 -10.18
N HIS A 91 -7.18 -5.94 -10.59
CA HIS A 91 -7.17 -6.34 -11.98
C HIS A 91 -8.62 -6.56 -12.45
N PRO A 92 -9.16 -5.71 -13.35
CA PRO A 92 -10.55 -5.82 -13.83
C PRO A 92 -10.77 -7.01 -14.78
N GLY A 93 -9.75 -7.85 -15.00
CA GLY A 93 -9.80 -9.08 -15.76
C GLY A 93 -9.91 -10.36 -14.91
N PRO A 94 -9.85 -11.54 -15.53
CA PRO A 94 -10.02 -12.82 -14.82
C PRO A 94 -8.78 -13.26 -14.02
N SER A 95 -7.64 -12.57 -14.16
CA SER A 95 -6.37 -12.95 -13.53
C SER A 95 -6.07 -12.06 -12.33
N ALA A 96 -5.88 -12.68 -11.17
CA ALA A 96 -5.38 -12.03 -9.97
C ALA A 96 -3.85 -12.13 -9.82
N GLN A 97 -3.14 -12.57 -10.87
CA GLN A 97 -1.67 -12.63 -10.85
C GLN A 97 -1.07 -11.26 -11.16
N PRO A 98 0.05 -10.89 -10.52
CA PRO A 98 0.77 -9.66 -10.82
C PRO A 98 1.15 -9.55 -12.29
N SER A 99 1.02 -8.35 -12.84
CA SER A 99 1.52 -7.99 -14.17
C SER A 99 3.04 -7.78 -14.16
N GLY A 100 3.63 -7.49 -15.33
CA GLY A 100 5.05 -7.08 -15.37
C GLY A 100 5.32 -5.66 -14.85
N ALA A 101 4.26 -4.88 -14.62
CA ALA A 101 4.35 -3.52 -14.08
C ALA A 101 4.11 -3.44 -12.57
N ASP A 102 3.63 -4.53 -11.96
CA ASP A 102 3.31 -4.64 -10.52
C ASP A 102 4.56 -5.00 -9.70
#